data_AF-A0A061QT88-F1
#
_entry.id   AF-A0A061QT88-F1
#
_cell.length_a   1.000
_cell.length_b   1.000
_cell.length_c   1.000
_cell.angle_alpha   90.00
_cell.angle_beta   90.00
_cell.angle_gamma   90.00
#
_symmetry.space_group_name_H-M   'P 1'
#
loop_
_entity.id
_entity.type
_entity.pdbx_description
1 polymer ?
#
loop_
_entity_poly.entity_id
_entity_poly.type
_entity_poly.pdbx_seq_one_letter_code
_entity_poly.pdbx_strand_id
1 'polypeptide(L)' 'MKDTQVRLQHVPTSVYLSSHDKKFGRPINGQTEICGMRKGGKESLWSATEGVYFPQHQDEAEHTEL' A
#
# COMPACT_ATOMS: atom_id res chain seq x y z
N MET A 1 5.05 -9.80 8.28
CA MET A 1 4.43 -9.06 7.16
C MET A 1 3.57 -7.91 7.65
N LYS A 2 2.77 -8.10 8.73
CA LYS A 2 2.29 -7.00 9.57
C LYS A 2 3.51 -6.19 10.07
N ASP A 3 3.43 -4.87 10.06
CA ASP A 3 4.50 -3.91 10.45
C ASP A 3 5.68 -3.73 9.48
N THR A 4 5.72 -4.43 8.34
CA THR A 4 6.72 -4.14 7.30
C THR A 4 6.34 -2.89 6.52
N GLN A 5 7.29 -1.95 6.35
CA GLN A 5 7.09 -0.81 5.48
C GLN A 5 7.13 -1.23 4.01
N VAL A 6 6.11 -0.83 3.26
CA VAL A 6 5.98 -1.11 1.83
C VAL A 6 5.73 0.17 1.05
N ARG A 7 5.97 0.09 -0.26
CA ARG A 7 5.55 1.11 -1.23
C ARG A 7 4.57 0.47 -2.19
N LEU A 8 3.49 1.17 -2.51
CA LEU A 8 2.49 0.71 -3.46
C LEU A 8 2.67 1.49 -4.76
N GLN A 9 3.09 0.83 -5.83
CA GLN A 9 3.30 1.45 -7.14
C GLN A 9 2.11 1.15 -8.06
N HIS A 10 1.51 2.20 -8.62
CA HIS A 10 0.50 2.06 -9.66
C HIS A 10 1.17 1.70 -10.99
N VAL A 11 1.01 0.44 -11.43
CA VAL A 11 1.74 -0.14 -12.57
C VAL A 11 1.66 0.71 -13.84
N PRO A 12 0.48 1.15 -14.33
CA PRO A 12 0.38 1.87 -15.60
C PRO A 12 1.12 3.22 -15.62
N THR A 13 1.09 3.96 -14.51
CA THR A 13 1.69 5.31 -14.43
C THR A 13 3.07 5.32 -13.78
N SER A 14 3.47 4.18 -13.20
CA SER A 14 4.70 3.98 -12.43
C SER A 14 4.89 4.94 -11.24
N VAL A 15 3.82 5.55 -10.73
CA VAL A 15 3.85 6.44 -9.55
C VAL A 15 3.57 5.66 -8.26
N TYR A 16 4.10 6.12 -7.14
CA TYR A 16 3.86 5.56 -5.81
C TYR A 16 2.69 6.26 -5.11
N LEU A 17 1.84 5.48 -4.45
CA LEU A 17 0.83 5.99 -3.52
C LEU A 17 1.53 6.77 -2.41
N SER A 18 1.16 8.04 -2.25
CA SER A 18 1.84 8.98 -1.37
C SER A 18 0.85 9.84 -0.59
N SER A 19 1.25 10.30 0.60
CA SER A 19 0.52 11.23 1.46
C SER A 19 1.42 12.41 1.85
N HIS A 20 0.92 13.64 1.83
CA HIS A 20 1.72 14.86 2.10
C HIS A 20 1.16 15.67 3.26
N ASP A 21 1.88 16.67 3.77
CA ASP A 21 1.32 17.57 4.79
C ASP A 21 0.42 18.65 4.17
N LYS A 22 -0.49 18.22 3.29
CA LYS A 22 -1.52 19.05 2.69
C LYS A 22 -2.87 18.48 3.08
N LYS A 23 -3.63 19.28 3.82
CA LYS A 23 -4.95 18.89 4.32
C LYS A 23 -6.04 19.63 3.55
N PHE A 24 -7.13 18.93 3.28
CA PHE A 24 -8.31 19.53 2.68
C PHE A 24 -9.06 20.41 3.69
N GLY A 25 -9.73 21.43 3.16
CA GLY A 25 -10.69 22.26 3.88
C GLY A 25 -12.11 21.70 3.80
N ARG A 26 -13.12 22.58 3.83
CA ARG A 26 -14.52 22.16 3.67
C ARG A 26 -14.71 21.51 2.29
N PRO A 27 -15.51 20.43 2.18
CA PRO A 27 -16.34 19.79 3.22
C PRO A 27 -15.64 18.70 4.06
N ILE A 28 -14.40 18.31 3.73
CA ILE A 28 -13.65 17.20 4.34
C ILE A 28 -12.47 17.71 5.17
N ASN A 29 -12.75 18.69 6.04
CA ASN A 29 -11.71 19.39 6.79
C ASN A 29 -10.80 18.42 7.54
N GLY A 30 -9.49 18.63 7.38
CA GLY A 30 -8.46 17.92 8.16
C GLY A 30 -8.02 16.59 7.55
N GLN A 31 -8.69 16.08 6.52
CA GLN A 31 -8.22 14.90 5.79
C GLN A 31 -7.01 15.26 4.93
N THR A 32 -6.02 14.37 4.89
CA THR A 32 -4.79 14.56 4.13
C THR A 32 -4.97 14.17 2.66
N GLU A 33 -4.31 14.89 1.75
CA GLU A 33 -4.23 14.54 0.33
C GLU A 33 -3.50 13.21 0.11
N ILE A 34 -4.12 12.33 -0.68
CA ILE A 34 -3.52 11.10 -1.20
C ILE A 34 -3.32 11.27 -2.70
N CYS A 35 -2.10 11.06 -3.18
CA CYS A 35 -1.74 11.29 -4.58
C CYS A 35 -0.67 10.31 -5.07
N GLY A 36 -0.38 10.36 -6.38
CA GLY A 36 0.70 9.59 -7.01
C GLY A 36 1.95 10.43 -7.21
N MET A 37 3.10 9.98 -6.69
CA MET A 37 4.40 10.62 -6.94
C MET A 37 5.36 9.73 -7.71
N ARG A 38 6.14 10.31 -8.63
CA ARG A 38 7.20 9.59 -9.35
C ARG A 38 8.39 9.20 -8.46
N LYS A 39 8.68 9.99 -7.42
CA LYS A 39 9.80 9.75 -6.49
C LYS A 39 9.27 9.02 -5.26
N GLY A 40 9.95 7.95 -4.84
CA GLY A 40 9.63 7.22 -3.62
C GLY A 40 10.35 7.78 -2.40
N GLY A 41 9.85 8.87 -1.79
CA GLY A 41 10.37 9.39 -0.51
C GLY A 41 9.66 8.80 0.72
N LYS A 42 9.73 9.47 1.88
CA LYS A 42 9.12 8.95 3.13
C LYS A 42 7.59 8.98 3.07
N GLU A 43 7.05 9.94 2.34
CA GLU A 43 5.64 10.18 2.05
C GLU A 43 4.91 9.02 1.36
N SER A 44 5.64 8.06 0.79
CA SER A 44 5.09 6.88 0.12
C SER A 44 5.37 5.56 0.84
N LEU A 45 5.85 5.62 2.08
CA LEU A 45 5.97 4.45 2.94
C LEU A 45 4.65 4.20 3.67
N TRP A 46 4.14 2.99 3.53
CA TRP A 46 2.90 2.52 4.14
C TRP A 46 3.18 1.27 4.96
N SER A 47 2.40 1.07 6.03
CA SER A 47 2.38 -0.18 6.77
C SER A 47 0.93 -0.63 6.94
N ALA A 48 0.70 -1.94 6.86
CA ALA A 48 -0.57 -2.49 7.29
C ALA A 48 -0.64 -2.43 8.82
N THR A 49 -1.70 -1.84 9.36
CA THR A 49 -1.92 -1.68 10.81
C THR A 49 -2.92 -2.74 11.30
N GLU A 50 -4.18 -2.38 11.42
CA GLU A 50 -5.26 -3.28 11.81
C GLU A 50 -5.81 -4.03 10.60
N GLY A 51 -6.16 -5.31 10.79
CA GLY A 51 -6.66 -6.15 9.71
C GLY A 51 -6.89 -7.61 10.14
N VAL A 52 -7.80 -8.27 9.42
CA VAL A 52 -8.06 -9.72 9.50
C VAL A 52 -7.37 -10.37 8.31
N TYR A 53 -6.52 -11.37 8.56
CA TYR A 53 -5.72 -12.03 7.53
C TYR A 53 -6.27 -13.43 7.29
N PHE A 54 -6.38 -13.79 6.02
CA PHE A 54 -6.72 -15.16 5.64
C PHE A 54 -5.51 -16.08 5.88
N PRO A 55 -5.76 -17.38 6.16
CA PRO A 55 -4.71 -18.38 6.15
C PRO A 55 -3.95 -18.34 4.82
N GLN A 56 -2.63 -18.48 4.89
CA GLN A 56 -1.86 -18.71 3.68
C GLN A 56 -2.19 -20.12 3.19
N HIS A 57 -2.71 -20.24 1.97
CA HIS A 57 -2.73 -21.52 1.29
C HIS A 57 -1.25 -21.92 1.08
N GLN A 58 -0.81 -22.97 1.78
CA GLN A 58 0.36 -23.70 1.36
C GLN A 58 -0.09 -24.46 0.12
N ASP A 59 0.07 -23.87 -1.06
CA ASP A 59 -0.19 -24.61 -2.28
C ASP A 59 0.70 -25.87 -2.27
N GLU A 60 0.04 -27.00 -2.48
CA GLU A 60 0.55 -28.36 -2.47
C GLU A 60 1.87 -28.45 -3.25
N ALA A 61 2.98 -28.66 -2.53
CA ALA A 61 4.13 -29.27 -3.13
C ALA A 61 3.73 -30.71 -3.53
N GLU A 62 3.95 -31.06 -4.79
CA GLU A 62 3.74 -32.37 -5.43
C GLU A 62 2.37 -32.61 -6.09
N HIS A 63 2.19 -32.02 -7.28
CA HIS A 63 1.54 -32.75 -8.38
C HIS A 63 2.65 -33.40 -9.23
N THR A 64 3.15 -34.57 -8.83
CA THR A 64 3.86 -35.45 -9.75
C THR A 64 2.81 -36.18 -10.59
N GLU A 65 2.64 -35.75 -11.83
CA GLU A 65 1.90 -36.53 -12.83
C GLU A 65 2.67 -37.84 -13.10
N LEU A 66 2.03 -38.98 -12.84
CA LEU A 66 2.43 -40.32 -13.30
C LEU A 66 1.80 -40.61 -14.66
#